data_AF-A0A5J4L5J0-F1
#
_entry.id   AF-A0A5J4L5J0-F1
#
_cell.length_a   1.000
_cell.length_b   1.000
_cell.length_c   1.000
_cell.angle_alpha   90.00
_cell.angle_beta   90.00
_cell.angle_gamma   90.00
#
_symmetry.space_group_name_H-M   'P 1'
#
loop_
_entity.id
_entity.type
_entity.pdbx_description
1 polymer ?
#
loop_
_entity_poly.entity_id
_entity_poly.type
_entity_poly.pdbx_seq_one_letter_code
_entity_poly.pdbx_strand_id
1 'polypeptide(L)'
;MFKMIKAVFLFVIILCLIFSGNVYSDETALFTTVAPDALIVLDLSGSMNWNPAGGTATSTSLPCTSSSCSRLAIAKTAIFNILDDNNNGTINSSDESSLNIRIGYMRFRDGNDTGGNYASGYIRLIWGIGSRYSRIYCNNATSCTITTNAGESSSATWISGERANGGTPLASALNEAKLYLDANKASDSAGACRQKFVILITDGADTYACSGDGSENQSDMYKRRRETVAKAKALADAGYKVFVIGFGADMPTCLKRTLNWAVLLWWY
;
A
#
# COMPACT_ATOMS: atom_id res chain seq x y z
N MET A 1 9.84 -19.50 55.31
CA MET A 1 10.21 -18.65 54.15
C MET A 1 9.96 -19.30 52.79
N PHE A 2 10.48 -20.52 52.51
CA PHE A 2 10.32 -21.18 51.20
C PHE A 2 8.88 -21.45 50.71
N LYS A 3 7.91 -21.67 51.62
CA LYS A 3 6.49 -21.87 51.24
C LYS A 3 5.81 -20.59 50.74
N MET A 4 6.14 -19.42 51.30
CA MET A 4 5.56 -18.14 50.85
C MET A 4 6.11 -17.73 49.50
N ILE A 5 7.39 -17.98 49.22
CA ILE A 5 8.01 -17.68 47.92
C ILE A 5 7.36 -18.49 46.79
N LYS A 6 7.06 -19.78 47.03
CA LYS A 6 6.32 -20.62 46.06
C LYS A 6 4.89 -20.12 45.81
N ALA A 7 4.20 -19.69 46.86
CA ALA A 7 2.84 -19.17 46.74
C ALA A 7 2.78 -17.84 45.95
N VAL A 8 3.74 -16.94 46.19
CA VAL A 8 3.85 -15.68 45.45
C VAL A 8 4.20 -15.94 43.98
N PHE A 9 5.11 -16.88 43.70
CA PHE A 9 5.49 -17.21 42.33
C PHE A 9 4.33 -17.81 41.52
N LEU A 10 3.54 -18.69 42.15
CA LEU A 10 2.35 -19.28 41.52
C LEU A 10 1.26 -18.22 41.27
N PHE A 11 1.10 -17.28 42.19
CA PHE A 11 0.15 -16.17 42.04
C PHE A 11 0.53 -15.24 40.89
N VAL A 12 1.81 -14.93 40.71
CA VAL A 12 2.30 -14.11 39.59
C VAL A 12 2.09 -14.80 38.25
N ILE A 13 2.32 -16.12 38.15
CA ILE A 13 2.06 -16.88 36.92
C ILE A 13 0.57 -16.88 36.56
N ILE A 14 -0.30 -17.10 37.55
CA ILE A 14 -1.76 -17.07 37.35
C ILE A 14 -2.21 -15.65 36.92
N LEU A 15 -1.66 -14.60 37.53
CA LEU A 15 -1.94 -13.22 37.14
C LEU A 15 -1.50 -12.94 35.70
N CYS A 16 -0.32 -13.42 35.29
CA CYS A 16 0.15 -13.30 33.90
C CYS A 16 -0.74 -14.04 32.90
N LEU A 17 -1.32 -15.18 33.28
CA LEU A 17 -2.24 -15.96 32.42
C LEU A 17 -3.64 -15.33 32.31
N ILE A 18 -4.08 -14.57 33.33
CA ILE A 18 -5.36 -13.85 33.30
C ILE A 18 -5.25 -12.54 32.49
N PHE A 19 -4.06 -11.92 32.46
CA PHE A 19 -3.80 -10.68 31.72
C PHE A 19 -3.13 -10.86 30.35
N SER A 20 -2.75 -12.09 29.96
CA SER A 20 -2.42 -12.40 28.58
C SER A 20 -3.70 -12.31 27.74
N GLY A 21 -3.85 -11.19 27.01
CA GLY A 21 -4.91 -11.04 26.03
C GLY A 21 -4.90 -12.22 25.07
N ASN A 22 -6.08 -12.66 24.65
CA ASN A 22 -6.19 -13.73 23.66
C ASN A 22 -5.46 -13.32 22.38
N VAL A 23 -4.34 -13.96 22.08
CA VAL A 23 -3.72 -13.91 20.75
C VAL A 23 -4.39 -15.01 19.94
N TYR A 24 -5.42 -14.64 19.19
CA TYR A 24 -6.02 -15.55 18.22
C TYR A 24 -5.19 -15.49 16.93
N SER A 25 -4.72 -16.65 16.46
CA SER A 25 -4.47 -16.82 15.02
C SER A 25 -5.83 -16.75 14.34
N ASP A 26 -6.13 -15.63 13.68
CA ASP A 26 -7.41 -15.40 13.03
C ASP A 26 -7.46 -16.13 11.67
N GLU A 27 -7.75 -17.43 11.72
CA GLU A 27 -8.01 -18.26 10.53
C GLU A 27 -9.43 -18.05 9.97
N THR A 28 -10.19 -17.06 10.46
CA THR A 28 -11.57 -16.80 9.99
C THR A 28 -11.59 -16.53 8.48
N ALA A 29 -10.50 -15.96 7.94
CA ALA A 29 -10.31 -15.76 6.50
C ALA A 29 -10.35 -17.05 5.67
N LEU A 30 -9.99 -18.21 6.25
CA LEU A 30 -9.99 -19.50 5.56
C LEU A 30 -11.40 -20.10 5.44
N PHE A 31 -12.34 -19.66 6.29
CA PHE A 31 -13.71 -20.23 6.38
C PHE A 31 -14.82 -19.23 6.03
N THR A 32 -14.49 -17.97 5.76
CA THR A 32 -15.45 -17.01 5.22
C THR A 32 -15.54 -17.15 3.70
N THR A 33 -16.72 -17.46 3.18
CA THR A 33 -17.04 -17.47 1.73
C THR A 33 -17.09 -16.07 1.11
N VAL A 34 -16.66 -15.04 1.84
CA VAL A 34 -16.77 -13.64 1.44
C VAL A 34 -15.44 -13.18 0.84
N ALA A 35 -15.46 -12.85 -0.45
CA ALA A 35 -14.31 -12.28 -1.14
C ALA A 35 -13.75 -11.06 -0.38
N PRO A 36 -12.44 -11.04 -0.06
CA PRO A 36 -11.82 -9.93 0.66
C PRO A 36 -11.73 -8.67 -0.21
N ASP A 37 -11.51 -7.52 0.45
CA ASP A 37 -11.24 -6.27 -0.24
C ASP A 37 -9.76 -5.88 -0.15
N ALA A 38 -9.18 -5.43 -1.26
CA ALA A 38 -7.82 -4.89 -1.29
C ALA A 38 -7.80 -3.50 -1.92
N LEU A 39 -7.21 -2.54 -1.23
CA LEU A 39 -6.93 -1.21 -1.77
C LEU A 39 -5.45 -1.10 -2.15
N ILE A 40 -5.18 -1.01 -3.44
CA ILE A 40 -3.84 -0.66 -3.94
C ILE A 40 -3.67 0.85 -3.72
N VAL A 41 -2.66 1.22 -2.93
CA VAL A 41 -2.27 2.61 -2.69
C VAL A 41 -0.91 2.81 -3.33
N LEU A 42 -0.89 3.49 -4.47
CA LEU A 42 0.31 3.59 -5.28
C LEU A 42 0.93 4.98 -5.22
N ASP A 43 2.23 4.97 -4.95
CA ASP A 43 3.10 6.11 -5.02
C ASP A 43 3.36 6.51 -6.47
N LEU A 44 3.10 7.78 -6.74
CA LEU A 44 3.40 8.45 -7.98
C LEU A 44 4.20 9.72 -7.71
N SER A 45 5.05 9.73 -6.69
CA SER A 45 6.09 10.73 -6.51
C SER A 45 7.11 10.67 -7.65
N GLY A 46 7.87 11.76 -7.86
CA GLY A 46 8.87 11.86 -8.92
C GLY A 46 9.99 10.83 -8.81
N SER A 47 10.33 10.40 -7.60
CA SER A 47 11.36 9.39 -7.34
C SER A 47 10.97 8.01 -7.90
N MET A 48 9.68 7.72 -8.08
CA MET A 48 9.21 6.49 -8.72
C MET A 48 9.62 6.37 -10.20
N ASN A 49 10.06 7.46 -10.86
CA ASN A 49 10.65 7.40 -12.20
C ASN A 49 12.12 6.94 -12.22
N TRP A 50 12.76 6.78 -11.08
CA TRP A 50 14.17 6.43 -11.01
C TRP A 50 14.37 4.92 -11.12
N ASN A 51 15.60 4.52 -11.43
CA ASN A 51 15.97 3.12 -11.39
C ASN A 51 15.93 2.62 -9.92
N PRO A 52 15.52 1.37 -9.65
CA PRO A 52 15.60 0.79 -8.30
C PRO A 52 16.98 0.97 -7.64
N ALA A 53 18.07 0.79 -8.41
CA ALA A 53 19.46 1.00 -7.99
C ALA A 53 19.83 2.47 -7.67
N GLY A 54 18.93 3.41 -7.96
CA GLY A 54 19.21 4.85 -7.93
C GLY A 54 19.62 5.39 -9.31
N GLY A 55 19.51 6.71 -9.47
CA GLY A 55 19.79 7.38 -10.74
C GLY A 55 18.67 7.26 -11.78
N THR A 56 18.94 7.72 -13.01
CA THR A 56 17.96 7.81 -14.08
C THR A 56 17.60 6.44 -14.63
N ALA A 57 16.30 6.09 -14.64
CA ALA A 57 15.83 4.92 -15.37
C ALA A 57 15.98 5.15 -16.88
N THR A 58 16.48 4.14 -17.61
CA THR A 58 16.61 4.23 -19.08
C THR A 58 15.44 3.57 -19.81
N SER A 59 14.50 2.96 -19.07
CA SER A 59 13.27 2.42 -19.63
C SER A 59 12.06 2.70 -18.74
N THR A 60 10.97 3.15 -19.35
CA THR A 60 9.63 3.27 -18.75
C THR A 60 8.62 2.37 -19.46
N SER A 61 9.10 1.47 -20.32
CA SER A 61 8.29 0.58 -21.15
C SER A 61 7.59 -0.50 -20.33
N LEU A 62 6.47 -0.98 -20.84
CA LEU A 62 5.70 -2.09 -20.27
C LEU A 62 5.51 -3.21 -21.32
N PRO A 63 5.64 -4.49 -20.94
CA PRO A 63 6.12 -4.98 -19.64
C PRO A 63 7.54 -4.52 -19.34
N CYS A 64 7.85 -4.30 -18.06
CA CYS A 64 9.23 -4.13 -17.65
C CYS A 64 9.94 -5.50 -17.71
N THR A 65 10.89 -5.64 -18.64
CA THR A 65 11.68 -6.86 -18.82
C THR A 65 13.19 -6.65 -18.63
N SER A 66 13.61 -5.43 -18.25
CA SER A 66 15.01 -5.06 -18.09
C SER A 66 15.33 -4.62 -16.66
N SER A 67 16.59 -4.74 -16.25
CA SER A 67 17.07 -4.18 -14.97
C SER A 67 17.10 -2.63 -14.96
N SER A 68 16.85 -2.00 -16.10
CA SER A 68 16.93 -0.55 -16.27
C SER A 68 15.59 0.18 -16.14
N CYS A 69 14.51 -0.56 -15.85
CA CYS A 69 13.19 0.02 -15.70
C CYS A 69 13.09 0.99 -14.53
N SER A 70 12.17 1.93 -14.62
CA SER A 70 11.77 2.72 -13.46
C SER A 70 11.02 1.86 -12.44
N ARG A 71 11.07 2.28 -11.16
CA ARG A 71 10.28 1.69 -10.07
C ARG A 71 8.80 1.64 -10.42
N LEU A 72 8.29 2.71 -11.03
CA LEU A 72 6.91 2.78 -11.50
C LEU A 72 6.61 1.76 -12.59
N ALA A 73 7.49 1.56 -13.57
CA ALA A 73 7.28 0.56 -14.62
C ALA A 73 7.26 -0.87 -14.05
N ILE A 74 8.10 -1.15 -13.05
CA ILE A 74 8.08 -2.43 -12.31
C ILE A 74 6.76 -2.58 -11.56
N ALA A 75 6.33 -1.57 -10.80
CA ALA A 75 5.05 -1.58 -10.08
C ALA A 75 3.87 -1.83 -11.01
N LYS A 76 3.80 -1.11 -12.14
CA LYS A 76 2.76 -1.27 -13.17
C LYS A 76 2.76 -2.68 -13.77
N THR A 77 3.93 -3.29 -13.98
CA THR A 77 4.04 -4.66 -14.49
C THR A 77 3.59 -5.68 -13.45
N ALA A 78 4.01 -5.51 -12.19
CA ALA A 78 3.61 -6.40 -11.10
C ALA A 78 2.11 -6.34 -10.83
N ILE A 79 1.52 -5.15 -10.83
CA ILE A 79 0.06 -4.97 -10.68
C ILE A 79 -0.67 -5.64 -11.84
N PHE A 80 -0.19 -5.52 -13.09
CA PHE A 80 -0.80 -6.23 -14.21
C PHE A 80 -0.84 -7.74 -13.96
N ASN A 81 0.31 -8.33 -13.59
CA ASN A 81 0.41 -9.77 -13.35
C ASN A 81 -0.44 -10.24 -12.16
N ILE A 82 -0.67 -9.39 -11.15
CA ILE A 82 -1.62 -9.69 -10.06
C ILE A 82 -3.05 -9.72 -10.59
N LEU A 83 -3.41 -8.80 -11.49
CA LEU A 83 -4.76 -8.66 -12.03
C LEU A 83 -5.05 -9.62 -13.20
N ASP A 84 -4.03 -10.14 -13.87
CA ASP A 84 -4.08 -11.19 -14.91
C ASP A 84 -3.81 -12.55 -14.25
N ASP A 85 -4.70 -12.95 -13.35
CA ASP A 85 -4.52 -14.10 -12.44
C ASP A 85 -4.25 -15.41 -13.19
N ASN A 86 -4.88 -15.62 -14.35
CA ASN A 86 -4.65 -16.82 -15.16
C ASN A 86 -3.40 -16.73 -16.07
N ASN A 87 -2.66 -15.62 -16.03
CA ASN A 87 -1.44 -15.34 -16.78
C ASN A 87 -1.58 -15.52 -18.30
N ASN A 88 -2.74 -15.20 -18.88
CA ASN A 88 -2.95 -15.30 -20.33
C ASN A 88 -2.54 -14.02 -21.10
N GLY A 89 -2.09 -12.99 -20.39
CA GLY A 89 -1.69 -11.70 -20.95
C GLY A 89 -2.83 -10.72 -21.14
N THR A 90 -4.03 -11.01 -20.63
CA THR A 90 -5.25 -10.21 -20.82
C THR A 90 -6.13 -10.22 -19.57
N ILE A 91 -6.17 -9.09 -18.87
CA ILE A 91 -7.12 -8.85 -17.78
C ILE A 91 -8.54 -8.79 -18.33
N ASN A 92 -9.42 -9.65 -17.83
CA ASN A 92 -10.84 -9.71 -18.14
C ASN A 92 -11.66 -10.30 -16.97
N SER A 93 -12.93 -10.62 -17.19
CA SER A 93 -13.83 -11.15 -16.16
C SER A 93 -13.43 -12.53 -15.62
N SER A 94 -12.63 -13.29 -16.38
CA SER A 94 -12.10 -14.59 -15.93
C SER A 94 -11.18 -14.40 -14.74
N ASP A 95 -10.33 -13.36 -14.76
CA ASP A 95 -9.39 -13.05 -13.68
C ASP A 95 -10.09 -12.57 -12.42
N GLU A 96 -11.16 -11.78 -12.58
CA GLU A 96 -12.01 -11.34 -11.46
C GLU A 96 -12.66 -12.54 -10.75
N SER A 97 -13.06 -13.55 -11.53
CA SER A 97 -13.71 -14.74 -11.02
C SER A 97 -12.71 -15.70 -10.35
N SER A 98 -11.51 -15.85 -10.90
CA SER A 98 -10.49 -16.77 -10.40
C SER A 98 -9.73 -16.21 -9.20
N LEU A 99 -9.32 -14.93 -9.23
CA LEU A 99 -8.64 -14.29 -8.10
C LEU A 99 -9.59 -14.10 -6.91
N ASN A 100 -10.86 -13.79 -7.20
CA ASN A 100 -11.92 -13.64 -6.19
C ASN A 100 -11.57 -12.62 -5.07
N ILE A 101 -10.93 -11.50 -5.45
CA ILE A 101 -10.62 -10.37 -4.56
C ILE A 101 -11.28 -9.11 -5.12
N ARG A 102 -11.94 -8.32 -4.27
CA ARG A 102 -12.49 -7.02 -4.66
C ARG A 102 -11.41 -5.96 -4.55
N ILE A 103 -10.87 -5.53 -5.68
CA ILE A 103 -9.74 -4.59 -5.71
C ILE A 103 -10.25 -3.16 -5.92
N GLY A 104 -9.60 -2.20 -5.27
CA GLY A 104 -9.72 -0.77 -5.52
C GLY A 104 -8.34 -0.14 -5.73
N TYR A 105 -8.31 1.08 -6.25
CA TYR A 105 -7.08 1.80 -6.58
C TYR A 105 -7.13 3.25 -6.12
N MET A 106 -6.15 3.61 -5.31
CA MET A 106 -5.85 4.95 -4.83
C MET A 106 -4.43 5.32 -5.24
N ARG A 107 -4.22 6.57 -5.62
CA ARG A 107 -2.91 7.12 -5.92
C ARG A 107 -2.56 8.25 -4.97
N PHE A 108 -1.27 8.47 -4.77
CA PHE A 108 -0.76 9.67 -4.13
C PHE A 108 0.45 10.22 -4.89
N ARG A 109 0.55 11.55 -4.98
CA ARG A 109 1.69 12.26 -5.57
C ARG A 109 1.65 13.71 -5.14
N ASP A 110 2.83 14.29 -4.96
CA ASP A 110 3.06 15.73 -4.83
C ASP A 110 2.24 16.42 -3.72
N GLY A 111 2.63 17.61 -3.29
CA GLY A 111 1.85 18.45 -2.39
C GLY A 111 1.51 17.88 -0.99
N ASN A 112 1.16 18.79 -0.09
CA ASN A 112 0.65 18.41 1.23
C ASN A 112 -0.89 18.30 1.16
N ASP A 113 -1.44 17.13 1.44
CA ASP A 113 -2.89 16.89 1.41
C ASP A 113 -3.39 16.50 2.80
N THR A 114 -3.73 17.51 3.61
CA THR A 114 -4.22 17.30 4.98
C THR A 114 -5.73 17.42 5.09
N GLY A 115 -6.43 17.62 3.95
CA GLY A 115 -7.87 17.82 3.89
C GLY A 115 -8.67 16.55 4.19
N GLY A 116 -8.05 15.37 4.05
CA GLY A 116 -8.71 14.09 4.33
C GLY A 116 -9.78 13.73 3.30
N ASN A 117 -9.65 14.23 2.06
CA ASN A 117 -10.64 14.02 1.01
C ASN A 117 -10.12 13.02 -0.02
N TYR A 118 -10.34 11.74 0.26
CA TYR A 118 -9.94 10.66 -0.63
C TYR A 118 -10.56 10.72 -2.03
N ALA A 119 -11.54 11.60 -2.32
CA ALA A 119 -12.13 11.72 -3.65
C ALA A 119 -11.37 12.71 -4.57
N SER A 120 -10.51 13.57 -4.04
CA SER A 120 -9.84 14.62 -4.82
C SER A 120 -8.57 15.14 -4.14
N GLY A 121 -7.60 15.57 -4.94
CA GLY A 121 -6.39 16.21 -4.44
C GLY A 121 -5.13 15.50 -4.93
N TYR A 122 -4.09 15.61 -4.12
CA TYR A 122 -2.80 14.96 -4.27
C TYR A 122 -2.83 13.50 -3.81
N ILE A 123 -3.77 13.16 -2.93
CA ILE A 123 -4.25 11.80 -2.74
C ILE A 123 -5.64 11.67 -3.35
N ARG A 124 -5.87 10.56 -4.05
CA ARG A 124 -7.14 10.35 -4.75
C ARG A 124 -7.43 8.87 -4.97
N LEU A 125 -8.63 8.46 -4.57
CA LEU A 125 -9.28 7.24 -5.00
C LEU A 125 -9.65 7.39 -6.49
N ILE A 126 -9.03 6.57 -7.32
CA ILE A 126 -9.30 6.55 -8.75
C ILE A 126 -10.43 5.57 -9.05
N TRP A 127 -10.39 4.39 -8.44
CA TRP A 127 -11.43 3.37 -8.56
C TRP A 127 -11.75 2.75 -7.21
N GLY A 128 -13.05 2.71 -6.88
CA GLY A 128 -13.51 2.07 -5.66
C GLY A 128 -13.34 0.55 -5.69
N ILE A 129 -13.20 -0.05 -4.51
CA ILE A 129 -13.19 -1.49 -4.26
C ILE A 129 -14.39 -2.16 -4.95
N GLY A 130 -14.11 -3.20 -5.72
CA GLY A 130 -15.10 -3.93 -6.52
C GLY A 130 -15.25 -3.39 -7.94
N SER A 131 -14.41 -2.44 -8.35
CA SER A 131 -14.28 -2.08 -9.77
C SER A 131 -13.66 -3.21 -10.56
N ARG A 132 -14.00 -3.29 -11.86
CA ARG A 132 -13.39 -4.26 -12.77
C ARG A 132 -11.87 -4.11 -12.83
N TYR A 133 -11.15 -5.22 -12.95
CA TYR A 133 -9.69 -5.21 -12.96
C TYR A 133 -9.14 -4.44 -14.18
N SER A 134 -9.78 -4.61 -15.34
CA SER A 134 -9.46 -3.85 -16.55
C SER A 134 -9.75 -2.35 -16.39
N ARG A 135 -10.76 -1.98 -15.60
CA ARG A 135 -11.05 -0.57 -15.28
C ARG A 135 -9.97 0.03 -14.39
N ILE A 136 -9.58 -0.71 -13.34
CA ILE A 136 -8.50 -0.32 -12.43
C ILE A 136 -7.19 -0.14 -13.16
N TYR A 137 -6.82 -1.11 -14.01
CA TYR A 137 -5.52 -1.12 -14.64
C TYR A 137 -5.42 -0.16 -15.80
N CYS A 138 -6.35 -0.16 -16.76
CA CYS A 138 -6.20 0.57 -18.02
C CYS A 138 -7.40 1.46 -18.35
N ASN A 139 -8.34 1.64 -17.41
CA ASN A 139 -9.61 2.35 -17.62
C ASN A 139 -10.44 1.78 -18.80
N ASN A 140 -10.42 0.46 -18.98
CA ASN A 140 -11.27 -0.23 -19.94
C ASN A 140 -12.45 -0.89 -19.23
N ALA A 141 -13.63 -0.92 -19.86
CA ALA A 141 -14.83 -1.50 -19.24
C ALA A 141 -14.90 -3.03 -19.35
N THR A 142 -14.12 -3.62 -20.25
CA THR A 142 -14.24 -5.03 -20.63
C THR A 142 -12.94 -5.78 -20.38
N SER A 143 -11.85 -5.35 -21.00
CA SER A 143 -10.58 -6.08 -20.95
C SER A 143 -9.38 -5.22 -21.31
N CYS A 144 -8.18 -5.62 -20.87
CA CYS A 144 -6.95 -5.11 -21.46
C CYS A 144 -5.74 -6.01 -21.23
N THR A 145 -4.84 -5.96 -22.21
CA THR A 145 -3.45 -6.39 -22.12
C THR A 145 -2.58 -5.31 -21.49
N ILE A 146 -1.36 -5.69 -21.11
CA ILE A 146 -0.37 -4.77 -20.54
C ILE A 146 0.02 -3.63 -21.48
N THR A 147 -0.25 -3.77 -22.79
CA THR A 147 0.09 -2.82 -23.86
C THR A 147 -1.13 -2.12 -24.49
N THR A 148 -2.34 -2.28 -23.94
CA THR A 148 -3.61 -1.92 -24.59
C THR A 148 -3.78 -0.47 -25.09
N ASN A 149 -2.92 0.48 -24.73
CA ASN A 149 -2.79 1.79 -25.43
C ASN A 149 -1.33 2.25 -25.58
N ALA A 150 -0.42 1.40 -26.08
CA ALA A 150 1.03 1.65 -26.13
C ALA A 150 1.50 2.88 -26.95
N GLY A 151 0.58 3.74 -27.39
CA GLY A 151 0.83 5.02 -28.08
C GLY A 151 0.58 6.28 -27.24
N GLU A 152 0.06 6.19 -26.01
CA GLU A 152 0.04 7.31 -25.07
C GLU A 152 1.48 7.61 -24.59
N SER A 153 1.84 8.89 -24.46
CA SER A 153 3.23 9.29 -24.21
C SER A 153 3.87 8.47 -23.08
N SER A 154 5.12 8.05 -23.27
CA SER A 154 5.89 6.98 -22.59
C SER A 154 5.91 6.95 -21.05
N SER A 155 5.24 7.89 -20.38
CA SER A 155 5.04 7.95 -18.93
C SER A 155 3.65 7.43 -18.46
N ALA A 156 2.68 7.19 -19.35
CA ALA A 156 1.25 7.03 -19.00
C ALA A 156 0.62 5.65 -19.30
N THR A 157 1.39 4.57 -19.40
CA THR A 157 0.87 3.31 -19.95
C THR A 157 0.43 2.27 -18.90
N TRP A 158 0.15 2.56 -17.61
CA TRP A 158 -1.18 2.46 -16.88
C TRP A 158 -1.11 1.43 -15.72
N ILE A 159 -2.03 1.25 -14.75
CA ILE A 159 -2.66 2.10 -13.67
C ILE A 159 -3.37 3.42 -14.05
N SER A 160 -4.21 3.29 -15.07
CA SER A 160 -5.20 4.25 -15.58
C SER A 160 -4.70 5.68 -15.79
N GLY A 161 -3.57 5.80 -16.51
CA GLY A 161 -3.10 7.04 -17.13
C GLY A 161 -2.21 7.95 -16.27
N GLU A 162 -1.92 7.54 -15.03
CA GLU A 162 -1.22 8.40 -14.09
C GLU A 162 0.32 8.35 -14.23
N ARG A 163 0.96 9.46 -13.86
CA ARG A 163 2.41 9.71 -13.97
C ARG A 163 3.01 10.07 -12.63
N ALA A 164 4.27 9.66 -12.45
CA ALA A 164 5.12 10.06 -11.34
C ALA A 164 5.45 11.56 -11.42
N ASN A 165 5.20 12.30 -10.33
CA ASN A 165 5.48 13.72 -10.19
C ASN A 165 5.59 14.14 -8.71
N GLY A 166 6.51 15.07 -8.43
CA GLY A 166 6.56 15.79 -7.15
C GLY A 166 6.98 14.95 -5.94
N GLY A 167 6.65 15.42 -4.75
CA GLY A 167 7.00 14.76 -3.48
C GLY A 167 6.08 13.60 -3.08
N THR A 168 6.27 13.11 -1.85
CA THR A 168 5.69 11.87 -1.32
C THR A 168 4.85 12.15 -0.06
N PRO A 169 3.55 12.43 -0.16
CA PRO A 169 2.67 12.66 1.01
C PRO A 169 2.17 11.36 1.65
N LEU A 170 3.08 10.50 2.10
CA LEU A 170 2.81 9.12 2.51
C LEU A 170 1.88 9.00 3.74
N ALA A 171 2.08 9.83 4.75
CA ALA A 171 1.25 9.85 5.97
C ALA A 171 -0.19 10.26 5.65
N SER A 172 -0.36 11.30 4.84
CA SER A 172 -1.67 11.72 4.34
C SER A 172 -2.33 10.62 3.51
N ALA A 173 -1.57 9.94 2.64
CA ALA A 173 -2.07 8.82 1.85
C ALA A 173 -2.63 7.69 2.70
N LEU A 174 -1.91 7.28 3.75
CA LEU A 174 -2.39 6.25 4.68
C LEU A 174 -3.61 6.72 5.50
N ASN A 175 -3.66 8.00 5.86
CA ASN A 175 -4.81 8.59 6.55
C ASN A 175 -6.06 8.55 5.66
N GLU A 176 -5.95 8.94 4.40
CA GLU A 176 -7.06 8.92 3.45
C GLU A 176 -7.47 7.52 3.01
N ALA A 177 -6.52 6.59 2.89
CA ALA A 177 -6.81 5.17 2.70
C ALA A 177 -7.67 4.65 3.86
N LYS A 178 -7.37 5.03 5.10
CA LYS A 178 -8.19 4.67 6.26
C LYS A 178 -9.60 5.24 6.16
N LEU A 179 -9.73 6.54 5.85
CA LEU A 179 -11.04 7.19 5.71
C LEU A 179 -11.90 6.50 4.65
N TYR A 180 -11.30 6.15 3.51
CA TYR A 180 -11.99 5.41 2.47
C TYR A 180 -12.39 4.00 2.92
N LEU A 181 -11.50 3.26 3.58
CA LEU A 181 -11.80 1.91 4.08
C LEU A 181 -12.89 1.92 5.16
N ASP A 182 -12.91 2.93 6.03
CA ASP A 182 -13.96 3.11 7.03
C ASP A 182 -15.32 3.34 6.35
N ALA A 183 -15.38 4.24 5.37
CA ALA A 183 -16.59 4.50 4.59
C ALA A 183 -17.05 3.27 3.79
N ASN A 184 -16.11 2.56 3.15
CA ASN A 184 -16.38 1.33 2.42
C ASN A 184 -16.88 0.21 3.36
N LYS A 185 -16.30 0.05 4.55
CA LYS A 185 -16.75 -0.92 5.56
C LYS A 185 -18.17 -0.61 6.04
N ALA A 186 -18.48 0.66 6.30
CA ALA A 186 -19.79 1.07 6.80
C ALA A 186 -20.92 0.85 5.76
N SER A 187 -20.60 0.95 4.47
CA SER A 187 -21.54 0.74 3.36
C SER A 187 -21.64 -0.71 2.90
N ASP A 188 -20.80 -1.59 3.43
CA ASP A 188 -20.66 -2.96 3.00
C ASP A 188 -21.49 -3.90 3.89
N SER A 189 -22.46 -4.59 3.29
CA SER A 189 -23.36 -5.51 4.00
C SER A 189 -22.65 -6.69 4.67
N ALA A 190 -21.45 -7.04 4.20
CA ALA A 190 -20.58 -8.03 4.83
C ALA A 190 -19.31 -7.41 5.42
N GLY A 191 -19.30 -6.09 5.67
CA GLY A 191 -18.14 -5.35 6.19
C GLY A 191 -17.65 -5.82 7.56
N ALA A 192 -18.48 -6.52 8.34
CA ALA A 192 -18.10 -7.12 9.62
C ALA A 192 -17.22 -8.37 9.47
N CYS A 193 -17.41 -9.17 8.42
CA CYS A 193 -16.68 -10.42 8.19
C CYS A 193 -15.72 -10.36 7.00
N ARG A 194 -15.83 -9.35 6.14
CA ARG A 194 -14.92 -9.15 5.02
C ARG A 194 -13.61 -8.51 5.47
N GLN A 195 -12.52 -9.27 5.29
CA GLN A 195 -11.17 -8.79 5.51
C GLN A 195 -10.85 -7.65 4.53
N LYS A 196 -10.18 -6.60 5.02
CA LYS A 196 -9.76 -5.46 4.19
C LYS A 196 -8.26 -5.23 4.31
N PHE A 197 -7.63 -5.05 3.15
CA PHE A 197 -6.19 -4.94 3.00
C PHE A 197 -5.80 -3.61 2.36
N VAL A 198 -4.68 -3.05 2.78
CA VAL A 198 -3.97 -1.96 2.09
C VAL A 198 -2.70 -2.54 1.51
N ILE A 199 -2.50 -2.38 0.19
CA ILE A 199 -1.26 -2.72 -0.49
C ILE A 199 -0.60 -1.40 -0.88
N LEU A 200 0.30 -0.92 -0.03
CA LEU A 200 1.06 0.30 -0.25
C LEU A 200 2.29 -0.01 -1.11
N ILE A 201 2.40 0.62 -2.27
CA ILE A 201 3.54 0.49 -3.17
C ILE A 201 4.23 1.85 -3.26
N THR A 202 5.48 1.96 -2.80
CA THR A 202 6.19 3.24 -2.67
C THR A 202 7.70 3.07 -2.82
N ASP A 203 8.44 4.12 -3.15
CA ASP A 203 9.91 4.11 -3.01
C ASP A 203 10.41 4.82 -1.75
N GLY A 204 9.46 5.27 -0.94
CA GLY A 204 9.65 5.64 0.45
C GLY A 204 9.84 7.13 0.71
N ALA A 205 10.07 7.41 2.00
CA ALA A 205 10.30 8.72 2.61
C ALA A 205 9.20 9.77 2.38
N ASP A 206 8.31 9.92 3.36
CA ASP A 206 7.39 11.06 3.39
C ASP A 206 8.14 12.41 3.36
N THR A 207 7.71 13.30 2.48
CA THR A 207 8.33 14.62 2.26
C THR A 207 7.51 15.82 2.77
N TYR A 208 6.26 15.62 3.20
CA TYR A 208 5.31 16.72 3.50
C TYR A 208 4.76 16.72 4.92
N ALA A 209 4.67 15.57 5.59
CA ALA A 209 4.20 15.51 6.97
C ALA A 209 5.08 16.37 7.89
N CYS A 210 4.58 16.70 9.09
CA CYS A 210 5.37 17.40 10.12
C CYS A 210 6.11 18.65 9.60
N SER A 211 5.45 19.49 8.79
CA SER A 211 6.02 20.70 8.17
C SER A 211 7.09 20.46 7.10
N GLY A 212 7.08 19.29 6.45
CA GLY A 212 7.95 19.01 5.33
C GLY A 212 7.64 19.88 4.11
N ASP A 213 8.68 20.22 3.34
CA ASP A 213 8.60 21.11 2.19
C ASP A 213 8.50 20.39 0.82
N GLY A 214 8.41 19.06 0.81
CA GLY A 214 8.44 18.26 -0.42
C GLY A 214 9.82 17.70 -0.79
N SER A 215 10.88 18.06 -0.05
CA SER A 215 12.21 17.47 -0.22
C SER A 215 12.46 16.31 0.75
N GLU A 216 13.32 15.37 0.37
CA GLU A 216 13.64 14.20 1.20
C GLU A 216 14.62 14.55 2.34
N ASN A 217 15.63 15.36 2.05
CA ASN A 217 16.79 15.61 2.92
C ASN A 217 16.61 16.85 3.81
N GLN A 218 15.71 16.78 4.80
CA GLN A 218 15.53 17.82 5.82
C GLN A 218 15.97 17.33 7.20
N SER A 219 16.43 18.24 8.07
CA SER A 219 17.00 17.92 9.38
C SER A 219 16.06 17.16 10.32
N ASP A 220 14.75 17.30 10.13
CA ASP A 220 13.73 16.66 10.96
C ASP A 220 12.95 15.53 10.27
N MET A 221 13.51 14.95 9.20
CA MET A 221 12.94 13.82 8.43
C MET A 221 12.47 12.65 9.31
N TYR A 222 13.08 12.43 10.47
CA TYR A 222 12.65 11.39 11.41
C TYR A 222 11.22 11.59 11.94
N LYS A 223 10.71 12.83 12.01
CA LYS A 223 9.34 13.11 12.44
C LYS A 223 8.34 12.57 11.42
N ARG A 224 8.55 12.87 10.14
CA ARG A 224 7.73 12.39 9.02
C ARG A 224 7.67 10.88 8.95
N ARG A 225 8.82 10.22 9.18
CA ARG A 225 8.93 8.77 9.23
C ARG A 225 8.08 8.15 10.34
N ARG A 226 8.14 8.72 11.54
CA ARG A 226 7.29 8.28 12.65
C ARG A 226 5.81 8.53 12.37
N GLU A 227 5.47 9.62 11.69
CA GLU A 227 4.09 9.92 11.31
C GLU A 227 3.56 8.86 10.32
N THR A 228 4.33 8.47 9.31
CA THR A 228 3.96 7.36 8.41
C THR A 228 3.66 6.08 9.20
N VAL A 229 4.55 5.70 10.14
CA VAL A 229 4.36 4.51 10.98
C VAL A 229 3.12 4.64 11.85
N ALA A 230 2.87 5.82 12.42
CA ALA A 230 1.67 6.09 13.21
C ALA A 230 0.38 5.93 12.38
N LYS A 231 0.39 6.35 11.11
CA LYS A 231 -0.76 6.16 10.20
C LYS A 231 -0.94 4.71 9.77
N ALA A 232 0.14 3.98 9.51
CA ALA A 232 0.08 2.53 9.26
C ALA A 232 -0.48 1.79 10.50
N LYS A 233 -0.05 2.18 11.70
CA LYS A 233 -0.62 1.67 12.96
C LYS A 233 -2.10 2.01 13.08
N ALA A 234 -2.53 3.22 12.73
CA ALA A 234 -3.95 3.59 12.79
C ALA A 234 -4.84 2.75 11.86
N LEU A 235 -4.32 2.29 10.71
CA LEU A 235 -4.98 1.32 9.85
C LEU A 235 -5.07 -0.06 10.52
N ALA A 236 -3.95 -0.55 11.09
CA ALA A 236 -3.89 -1.82 11.79
C ALA A 236 -4.83 -1.86 13.01
N ASP A 237 -4.84 -0.80 13.82
CA ASP A 237 -5.71 -0.65 14.99
C ASP A 237 -7.20 -0.60 14.61
N ALA A 238 -7.53 -0.19 13.38
CA ALA A 238 -8.89 -0.24 12.82
C ALA A 238 -9.26 -1.62 12.24
N GLY A 239 -8.35 -2.59 12.30
CA GLY A 239 -8.54 -3.95 11.79
C GLY A 239 -8.22 -4.12 10.31
N TYR A 240 -7.46 -3.19 9.70
CA TYR A 240 -7.02 -3.30 8.32
C TYR A 240 -5.59 -3.81 8.23
N LYS A 241 -5.36 -4.84 7.42
CA LYS A 241 -4.02 -5.42 7.22
C LYS A 241 -3.26 -4.58 6.19
N VAL A 242 -2.09 -4.08 6.55
CA VAL A 242 -1.27 -3.21 5.69
C VAL A 242 -0.04 -3.97 5.22
N PHE A 243 0.07 -4.16 3.91
CA PHE A 243 1.27 -4.66 3.25
C PHE A 243 1.98 -3.49 2.59
N VAL A 244 3.30 -3.44 2.76
CA VAL A 244 4.11 -2.41 2.11
C VAL A 244 5.15 -3.05 1.21
N ILE A 245 5.11 -2.66 -0.05
CA ILE A 245 6.06 -3.03 -1.09
C ILE A 245 6.88 -1.78 -1.38
N GLY A 246 8.10 -1.75 -0.86
CA GLY A 246 8.97 -0.60 -1.06
C GLY A 246 10.08 -0.85 -2.07
N PHE A 247 10.34 0.14 -2.92
CA PHE A 247 11.46 0.14 -3.84
C PHE A 247 12.67 0.85 -3.22
N GLY A 248 13.84 0.24 -3.36
CA GLY A 248 15.10 0.82 -2.93
C GLY A 248 16.25 -0.10 -3.28
N ALA A 249 17.47 0.43 -3.28
CA ALA A 249 18.67 -0.38 -3.40
C ALA A 249 19.57 -0.16 -2.18
N ASP A 250 20.26 0.98 -2.14
CA ASP A 250 21.17 1.34 -1.05
C ASP A 250 20.58 2.44 -0.17
N MET A 251 20.59 2.23 1.14
CA MET A 251 20.20 3.24 2.12
C MET A 251 21.28 4.35 2.18
N PRO A 252 20.99 5.58 1.74
CA PRO A 252 21.94 6.70 1.87
C PRO A 252 22.35 6.86 3.33
N THR A 253 23.59 7.29 3.58
CA THR A 253 24.15 7.35 4.94
C THR A 253 23.33 8.24 5.88
N CYS A 254 22.72 9.31 5.37
CA CYS A 254 21.79 10.17 6.13
C CYS A 254 20.49 9.45 6.55
N LEU A 255 20.14 8.35 5.90
CA LEU A 255 18.95 7.55 6.21
C LEU A 255 19.26 6.39 7.15
N LYS A 256 20.52 5.96 7.26
CA LYS A 256 20.94 4.89 8.17
C LYS A 256 20.50 5.22 9.60
N ARG A 257 19.80 4.26 10.24
CA ARG A 257 19.27 4.35 11.62
C ARG A 257 18.07 5.29 11.82
N THR A 258 17.46 5.74 10.73
CA THR A 258 16.15 6.36 10.79
C THR A 258 15.09 5.30 10.53
N LEU A 259 13.98 5.37 11.27
CA LEU A 259 12.92 4.37 11.28
C LEU A 259 12.08 4.47 10.00
N ASN A 260 12.69 4.27 8.83
CA ASN A 260 11.94 4.02 7.60
C ASN A 260 12.83 3.36 6.54
N TRP A 261 12.55 2.09 6.27
CA TRP A 261 11.87 1.78 5.03
C TRP A 261 10.54 1.14 5.39
N ALA A 262 9.47 1.57 4.73
CA ALA A 262 8.19 0.92 4.86
C ALA A 262 8.24 -0.57 4.42
N VAL A 263 9.29 -0.96 3.67
CA VAL A 263 9.68 -2.35 3.31
C VAL A 263 9.86 -3.28 4.51
N LEU A 264 10.24 -2.76 5.69
CA LEU A 264 10.62 -3.58 6.84
C LEU A 264 9.64 -3.44 8.02
N LEU A 265 8.34 -3.40 7.74
CA LEU A 265 7.29 -3.45 8.76
C LEU A 265 6.52 -4.76 8.66
N TRP A 266 7.19 -5.86 8.99
CA TRP A 266 6.50 -7.06 9.49
C TRP A 266 6.32 -6.87 11.00
N TRP A 267 5.09 -6.63 11.44
CA TRP A 267 4.76 -6.71 12.86
C TRP A 267 4.36 -8.16 13.18
N TYR A 268 4.98 -8.69 14.24
CA TYR A 268 4.61 -9.93 14.92
C TYR A 268 3.17 -9.88 15.44
#